data_AF-A0A1Y5PJ90-F1
#
_entry.id   AF-A0A1Y5PJ90-F1
#
_cell.length_a   1.000
_cell.length_b   1.000
_cell.length_c   1.000
_cell.angle_alpha   90.00
_cell.angle_beta   90.00
_cell.angle_gamma   90.00
#
_symmetry.space_group_name_H-M   'P 1'
#
loop_
_entity.id
_entity.type
_entity.pdbx_description
1 polymer ?
#
loop_
_entity_poly.entity_id
_entity_poly.type
_entity_poly.pdbx_seq_one_letter_code
_entity_poly.pdbx_strand_id
1 'polypeptide(L)'
;MADLSQFQHPRLARMYERISAESEQLGTAERRDRTLTGLTGRVIEVGASNRLNFRHYPDTVAEVVAVEPDDHLRRRLCVSPQCR
;
A
#
# COMPACT_ATOMS: atom_id res chain seq x y z
N MET A 1 1.70 24.10 8.86
CA MET A 1 1.73 22.73 8.32
C MET A 1 2.07 21.79 9.46
N ALA A 2 1.44 20.60 9.53
CA ALA A 2 1.81 19.60 10.52
C ALA A 2 3.25 19.12 10.28
N ASP A 3 4.01 18.90 11.35
CA ASP A 3 5.31 18.25 11.27
C ASP A 3 5.09 16.77 10.90
N LEU A 4 5.46 16.40 9.67
CA LEU A 4 5.32 15.03 9.17
C LEU A 4 6.45 14.11 9.63
N SER A 5 7.51 14.66 10.23
CA SER A 5 8.65 13.88 10.72
C SER A 5 8.26 12.95 11.87
N GLN A 6 7.22 13.29 12.64
CA GLN A 6 6.69 12.46 13.72
C GLN A 6 6.12 11.12 13.25
N PHE A 7 5.77 11.00 11.96
CA PHE A 7 5.23 9.78 11.36
C PHE A 7 6.31 8.87 10.76
N GLN A 8 7.59 9.26 10.86
CA GLN A 8 8.69 8.47 10.31
C GLN A 8 9.12 7.39 11.29
N HIS A 9 8.90 6.13 10.93
CA HIS A 9 9.20 4.97 11.77
C HIS A 9 9.99 3.90 10.98
N PRO A 10 11.22 4.19 10.56
CA PRO A 10 11.94 3.37 9.58
C PRO A 10 12.27 1.94 10.05
N ARG A 11 12.40 1.73 11.37
CA ARG A 11 12.59 0.38 11.93
C ARG A 11 11.30 -0.45 11.84
N LEU A 12 10.16 0.17 12.17
CA LEU A 12 8.84 -0.43 12.07
C LEU A 12 8.51 -0.73 10.60
N ALA A 13 8.72 0.23 9.70
CA ALA A 13 8.50 0.06 8.26
C ALA A 13 9.25 -1.15 7.68
N ARG A 14 10.55 -1.27 7.95
CA ARG A 14 11.38 -2.41 7.48
C ARG A 14 11.01 -3.76 8.11
N MET A 15 10.49 -3.75 9.34
CA MET A 15 10.00 -4.96 9.99
C MET A 15 8.65 -5.37 9.38
N TYR A 16 7.73 -4.42 9.23
CA TYR A 16 6.42 -4.62 8.64
C TYR A 16 6.52 -5.16 7.21
N GLU A 17 7.41 -4.62 6.38
CA GLU A 17 7.66 -5.13 5.02
C GLU A 17 7.91 -6.64 4.98
N ARG A 18 8.69 -7.15 5.95
CA ARG A 18 9.04 -8.58 6.03
C ARG A 18 7.87 -9.42 6.52
N ILE A 19 7.28 -9.03 7.66
CA ILE A 19 6.19 -9.78 8.29
C ILE A 19 4.96 -9.83 7.37
N SER A 20 4.64 -8.72 6.72
CA SER A 20 3.47 -8.65 5.82
C SER A 20 3.65 -9.51 4.56
N ALA A 21 4.87 -9.63 4.04
CA ALA A 21 5.14 -10.53 2.91
C ALA A 21 4.97 -12.01 3.28
N GLU A 22 5.38 -12.42 4.48
CA GLU A 22 5.12 -13.77 4.99
C GLU A 22 3.63 -14.00 5.22
N SER A 23 2.95 -13.06 5.87
CA SER A 23 1.50 -13.12 6.09
C SER A 23 0.71 -13.23 4.78
N GLU A 24 1.19 -12.57 3.73
CA GLU A 24 0.62 -12.64 2.39
C GLU A 24 0.56 -14.07 1.86
N GLN A 25 1.65 -14.83 2.06
CA GLN A 25 1.75 -16.24 1.64
C GLN A 25 0.93 -17.17 2.54
N LEU A 26 0.66 -16.77 3.79
CA LEU A 26 -0.12 -17.54 4.77
C LEU A 26 -1.63 -17.24 4.71
N GLY A 27 -2.12 -16.80 3.54
CA GLY A 27 -3.55 -16.66 3.24
C GLY A 27 -4.11 -15.25 3.39
N THR A 28 -3.28 -14.23 3.67
CA THR A 28 -3.76 -12.83 3.60
C THR A 28 -4.07 -12.41 2.17
N ALA A 29 -3.40 -12.98 1.16
CA ALA A 29 -3.71 -12.78 -0.25
C ALA A 29 -5.18 -13.04 -0.60
N GLU A 30 -5.71 -14.22 -0.25
CA GLU A 30 -7.10 -14.59 -0.54
C GLU A 30 -8.11 -13.67 0.17
N ARG A 31 -7.74 -13.17 1.35
CA ARG A 31 -8.56 -12.23 2.11
C ARG A 31 -8.60 -10.87 1.40
N ARG A 32 -7.49 -10.42 0.82
CA ARG A 32 -7.43 -9.21 -0.02
C ARG A 32 -8.27 -9.37 -1.28
N ASP A 33 -8.14 -10.49 -2.00
CA ASP A 33 -8.94 -10.77 -3.20
C ASP A 33 -10.43 -10.62 -2.92
N ARG A 34 -10.93 -11.28 -1.87
CA ARG A 34 -12.34 -11.18 -1.48
C ARG A 34 -12.75 -9.76 -1.07
N THR A 35 -11.88 -9.03 -0.39
CA THR A 35 -12.19 -7.69 0.13
C THR A 35 -12.24 -6.65 -0.99
N LEU A 36 -11.39 -6.79 -2.00
CA LEU A 36 -11.24 -5.82 -3.08
C LEU A 36 -12.08 -6.16 -4.32
N THR A 37 -12.70 -7.34 -4.34
CA THR A 37 -13.62 -7.76 -5.41
C THR A 37 -14.77 -6.76 -5.55
N GLY A 38 -15.07 -6.38 -6.80
CA GLY A 38 -16.20 -5.50 -7.14
C GLY A 38 -15.91 -4.00 -7.02
N LEU A 39 -14.71 -3.60 -6.61
CA LEU A 39 -14.31 -2.19 -6.65
C LEU A 39 -14.26 -1.68 -8.09
N THR A 40 -14.72 -0.45 -8.31
CA THR A 40 -14.72 0.19 -9.63
C THR A 40 -14.35 1.66 -9.53
N GLY A 41 -13.88 2.26 -10.62
CA GLY A 41 -13.60 3.69 -10.68
C GLY A 41 -12.31 4.08 -9.94
N ARG A 42 -12.36 5.09 -9.07
CA ARG A 42 -11.17 5.62 -8.39
C ARG A 42 -11.12 5.16 -6.94
N VAL A 43 -9.98 4.63 -6.52
CA VAL A 43 -9.72 4.17 -5.14
C VAL A 43 -8.71 5.08 -4.47
N ILE A 44 -8.96 5.45 -3.21
CA ILE A 44 -7.96 6.08 -2.35
C ILE A 44 -7.49 5.02 -1.36
N GLU A 45 -6.22 4.66 -1.44
CA GLU A 45 -5.58 3.70 -0.54
C GLU A 45 -4.85 4.48 0.57
N VAL A 46 -5.44 4.49 1.77
CA VAL A 46 -4.85 5.15 2.94
C VAL A 46 -3.98 4.15 3.71
N GLY A 47 -2.70 4.45 3.88
CA GLY A 47 -1.74 3.53 4.50
C GLY A 47 -1.32 2.42 3.53
N ALA A 48 -0.97 2.80 2.30
CA ALA A 48 -0.67 1.86 1.22
C ALA A 48 0.56 0.97 1.49
N SER A 49 1.38 1.34 2.48
CA SER A 49 2.46 0.53 3.02
C SER A 49 3.36 -0.07 1.91
N ASN A 50 3.60 -1.38 1.92
CA ASN A 50 4.40 -2.10 0.92
C ASN A 50 3.58 -2.64 -0.26
N ARG A 51 2.42 -2.02 -0.57
CA ARG A 51 1.63 -2.23 -1.81
C ARG A 51 0.99 -3.59 -2.01
N LEU A 52 0.92 -4.42 -0.98
CA LEU A 52 0.42 -5.77 -1.17
C LEU A 52 -1.02 -5.81 -1.70
N ASN A 53 -1.85 -4.78 -1.46
CA ASN A 53 -3.20 -4.64 -2.05
C ASN A 53 -3.20 -4.43 -3.58
N PHE A 54 -2.14 -3.89 -4.17
CA PHE A 54 -2.20 -3.35 -5.54
C PHE A 54 -2.43 -4.44 -6.58
N ARG A 55 -1.86 -5.63 -6.36
CA ARG A 55 -2.03 -6.78 -7.25
C ARG A 55 -3.43 -7.40 -7.20
N HIS A 56 -4.26 -6.98 -6.25
CA HIS A 56 -5.59 -7.52 -6.00
C HIS A 56 -6.71 -6.56 -6.42
N TYR A 57 -6.38 -5.33 -6.87
CA TYR A 57 -7.40 -4.48 -7.46
C TYR A 57 -7.86 -5.06 -8.79
N PRO A 58 -9.16 -5.19 -9.02
CA PRO A 58 -9.69 -5.65 -10.30
C PRO A 58 -9.48 -4.58 -11.38
N ASP A 59 -9.46 -5.01 -12.64
CA ASP A 59 -9.30 -4.14 -13.82
C ASP A 59 -10.40 -3.07 -13.96
N THR A 60 -11.50 -3.22 -13.22
CA THR A 60 -12.59 -2.24 -13.11
C THR A 60 -12.19 -0.99 -12.31
N VAL A 61 -11.09 -1.03 -11.56
CA VAL A 61 -10.48 0.13 -10.91
C VAL A 61 -9.66 0.91 -11.95
N ALA A 62 -10.10 2.13 -12.25
CA ALA A 62 -9.48 3.01 -13.23
C ALA A 62 -8.26 3.78 -12.68
N GLU A 63 -8.22 4.04 -11.37
CA GLU A 63 -7.12 4.78 -10.73
C GLU A 63 -7.01 4.43 -9.25
N VAL A 64 -5.77 4.36 -8.75
CA VAL A 64 -5.48 4.24 -7.32
C VAL A 64 -4.62 5.42 -6.89
N VAL A 65 -5.11 6.22 -5.95
CA VAL A 65 -4.35 7.28 -5.26
C VAL A 65 -3.88 6.73 -3.92
N ALA A 66 -2.58 6.49 -3.81
CA ALA A 66 -1.99 5.91 -2.61
C ALA A 66 -1.45 7.00 -1.66
N VAL A 67 -1.77 6.88 -0.38
CA VAL A 67 -1.33 7.81 0.67
C VAL A 67 -0.49 7.04 1.69
N GLU A 68 0.75 7.49 1.89
CA GLU A 68 1.69 6.89 2.82
C GLU A 68 2.56 7.95 3.49
N PRO A 69 2.43 8.15 4.82
CA PRO A 69 3.21 9.16 5.53
C PRO A 69 4.68 8.77 5.71
N ASP A 70 5.05 7.50 5.80
CA ASP A 70 6.43 7.07 6.00
C ASP A 70 7.23 7.10 4.68
N ASP A 71 8.34 7.83 4.67
CA ASP A 71 9.16 8.06 3.47
C ASP A 71 9.78 6.76 2.93
N HIS A 72 10.09 5.79 3.79
CA HIS A 72 10.67 4.51 3.35
C HIS A 72 9.60 3.70 2.60
N LEU A 73 8.40 3.60 3.15
CA LEU A 73 7.28 2.90 2.49
C LEU A 73 6.81 3.64 1.24
N ARG A 74 6.74 4.97 1.27
CA ARG A 74 6.35 5.78 0.11
C ARG A 74 7.30 5.60 -1.07
N ARG A 75 8.61 5.44 -0.83
CA ARG A 75 9.57 5.11 -1.90
C ARG A 75 9.31 3.77 -2.56
N ARG A 76 8.70 2.80 -1.86
CA ARG A 76 8.33 1.49 -2.43
C ARG A 76 7.11 1.59 -3.33
N LEU A 77 6.18 2.50 -3.02
CA LEU A 77 5.00 2.81 -3.85
C LEU A 77 5.39 3.24 -5.25
N CYS A 78 6.51 3.97 -5.35
CA CYS A 78 6.84 4.62 -6.58
C CYS A 78 7.60 3.74 -7.57
N VAL A 79 7.02 3.55 -8.76
CA VAL A 79 7.60 2.79 -9.89
C VAL A 79 7.80 3.65 -11.14
N SER A 80 7.48 4.94 -11.11
CA SER A 80 7.66 5.85 -12.24
C SER A 80 8.15 7.24 -11.79
N PRO A 81 8.80 8.02 -12.66
CA PRO A 81 9.23 9.39 -12.33
C PRO A 81 8.07 10.37 -12.04
N GLN A 82 6.81 9.94 -12.20
CA GLN A 82 5.62 10.77 -12.09
C GLN A 82 4.89 10.62 -10.74
N CYS A 83 5.36 9.77 -9.81
CA CYS A 83 4.79 9.77 -8.47
C CYS A 83 5.10 11.10 -7.78
N ARG A 84 4.05 11.77 -7.31
CA ARG A 84 4.15 12.88 -6.37
C ARG A 84 3.93 12.36 -4.96
#